data_AF-A0AAV3YZN7-F1
#
_entry.id   AF-A0AAV3YZN7-F1
#
_cell.length_a   1.000
_cell.length_b   1.000
_cell.length_c   1.000
_cell.angle_alpha   90.00
_cell.angle_beta   90.00
_cell.angle_gamma   90.00
#
_symmetry.space_group_name_H-M   'P 1'
#
loop_
_entity.id
_entity.type
_entity.pdbx_description
1 polymer ?
#
loop_
_entity_poly.entity_id
_entity_poly.type
_entity_poly.pdbx_seq_one_letter_code
_entity_poly.pdbx_strand_id
1 'polypeptide(L)'
;MLTIKLKDRIPTTDVRKKTQMINLFEYIKRHKWRWAGHIIREKDNRWRKRCTEWQPRSGKRDIRRPEAKWMDEIRKAAGPEWQRKAQDQRKGKTPTKRYILQWIDKVSK
;
A
#
# COMPACT_ATOMS: atom_id res chain seq x y z
N MET A 1 -5.91 23.04 -21.70
CA MET A 1 -5.76 21.65 -22.20
C MET A 1 -4.29 21.38 -22.51
N LEU A 2 -3.81 20.15 -22.33
CA LEU A 2 -2.45 19.77 -22.74
C LEU A 2 -2.40 19.66 -24.27
N THR A 3 -1.55 20.45 -24.93
CA THR A 3 -1.34 20.40 -26.38
C THR A 3 -0.40 19.24 -26.75
N ILE A 4 -0.79 18.01 -26.42
CA ILE A 4 0.02 16.79 -26.62
C ILE A 4 -0.69 15.87 -27.60
N LYS A 5 0.02 15.41 -28.64
CA LYS A 5 -0.49 14.47 -29.65
C LYS A 5 0.15 13.09 -29.44
N LEU A 6 -0.55 12.03 -29.87
CA LEU A 6 -0.03 10.66 -29.81
C LEU A 6 1.28 10.49 -30.60
N LYS A 7 1.46 11.27 -31.68
CA LYS A 7 2.66 11.28 -32.53
C LYS A 7 3.92 11.76 -31.80
N ASP A 8 3.76 12.58 -30.77
CA ASP A 8 4.89 13.15 -30.03
C ASP A 8 5.62 12.08 -29.20
N ARG A 9 5.00 10.88 -29.04
CA ARG A 9 5.53 9.72 -28.28
C ARG A 9 6.10 10.13 -26.90
N ILE A 10 5.50 11.15 -26.29
CA ILE A 10 5.94 11.67 -24.98
C ILE A 10 5.65 10.60 -23.93
N PRO A 11 6.64 10.22 -23.11
CA PRO A 11 6.44 9.22 -22.09
C PRO A 11 5.49 9.75 -21.00
N THR A 12 4.70 8.84 -20.43
CA THR A 12 3.70 9.16 -19.41
C THR A 12 4.29 9.86 -18.18
N THR A 13 5.58 9.65 -17.89
CA THR A 13 6.33 10.35 -16.84
C THR A 13 6.37 11.86 -17.06
N ASP A 14 6.55 12.30 -18.29
CA ASP A 14 6.71 13.72 -18.63
C ASP A 14 5.35 14.42 -18.69
N VAL A 15 4.32 13.70 -19.14
CA VAL A 15 2.93 14.16 -19.02
C VAL A 15 2.57 14.36 -17.53
N ARG A 16 2.89 13.40 -16.67
CA ARG A 16 2.61 13.50 -15.22
C ARG A 16 3.36 14.64 -14.55
N LYS A 17 4.63 14.89 -14.92
CA LYS A 17 5.42 16.04 -14.44
C LYS A 17 4.76 17.36 -14.84
N LYS A 18 4.34 17.50 -16.11
CA LYS A 18 3.67 18.72 -16.60
C LYS A 18 2.32 18.98 -15.92
N THR A 19 1.54 17.94 -15.66
CA THR A 19 0.23 18.06 -14.99
C THR A 19 0.35 18.14 -13.46
N GLN A 20 1.55 18.03 -12.89
CA GLN A 20 1.79 17.90 -11.44
C GLN A 20 0.90 16.82 -10.79
N MET A 21 0.56 15.77 -11.53
CA MET A 21 -0.30 14.70 -11.00
C MET A 21 0.45 13.91 -9.94
N ILE A 22 -0.19 13.73 -8.79
CA ILE A 22 0.28 12.82 -7.75
C ILE A 22 0.41 11.43 -8.37
N ASN A 23 1.51 10.73 -8.07
CA ASN A 23 1.68 9.36 -8.47
C ASN A 23 0.54 8.50 -7.86
N LEU A 24 -0.34 7.97 -8.70
CA LEU A 24 -1.50 7.18 -8.27
C LEU A 24 -1.09 6.00 -7.39
N PHE A 25 0.03 5.34 -7.71
CA PHE A 25 0.52 4.22 -6.90
C PHE A 25 0.94 4.66 -5.50
N GLU A 26 1.62 5.81 -5.39
CA GLU A 26 1.96 6.40 -4.09
C GLU A 26 0.71 6.73 -3.29
N TYR A 27 -0.28 7.34 -3.95
CA TYR A 27 -1.56 7.69 -3.33
C TYR A 27 -2.30 6.46 -2.79
N ILE A 28 -2.44 5.42 -3.61
CA ILE A 28 -3.10 4.15 -3.24
C ILE A 28 -2.36 3.50 -2.07
N LYS A 29 -1.03 3.45 -2.11
CA LYS A 29 -0.24 2.79 -1.05
C LYS A 29 -0.27 3.57 0.26
N ARG A 30 -0.25 4.90 0.20
CA ARG A 30 -0.47 5.75 1.38
C ARG A 30 -1.83 5.51 2.01
N HIS A 31 -2.89 5.44 1.19
CA HIS A 31 -4.24 5.14 1.68
C HIS A 31 -4.33 3.74 2.28
N LYS A 32 -3.73 2.76 1.62
CA LYS A 32 -3.63 1.38 2.11
C LYS A 32 -2.99 1.32 3.50
N TRP A 33 -1.88 2.04 3.72
CA TRP A 33 -1.23 2.11 5.04
C TRP A 33 -2.09 2.80 6.10
N ARG A 34 -2.74 3.92 5.77
CA ARG A 34 -3.65 4.62 6.68
C ARG A 34 -4.80 3.72 7.13
N TRP A 35 -5.40 2.99 6.18
CA TRP A 35 -6.46 2.04 6.47
C TRP A 35 -5.97 0.86 7.31
N ALA A 36 -4.79 0.30 7.00
CA ALA A 36 -4.17 -0.76 7.81
C ALA A 36 -3.99 -0.34 9.27
N GLY A 37 -3.44 0.87 9.50
CA GLY A 37 -3.28 1.39 10.84
C GLY A 37 -4.62 1.67 11.53
N HIS A 38 -5.64 2.10 10.79
CA HIS A 38 -6.98 2.27 11.34
C HIS A 38 -7.56 0.95 11.85
N ILE A 39 -7.50 -0.12 11.05
CA ILE A 39 -7.99 -1.46 11.41
C ILE A 39 -7.27 -2.02 12.65
N ILE A 40 -5.94 -1.90 12.72
CA ILE A 40 -5.16 -2.43 13.85
C ILE A 40 -5.41 -1.68 15.15
N ARG A 41 -5.73 -0.37 15.07
CA ARG A 41 -6.08 0.45 16.24
C ARG A 41 -7.53 0.29 16.68
N GLU A 42 -8.38 -0.32 15.86
CA GLU A 42 -9.74 -0.65 16.23
C GLU A 42 -9.68 -1.66 17.40
N LYS A 43 -10.12 -1.21 18.59
CA LYS A 43 -10.13 -2.04 19.81
C LYS A 43 -11.19 -3.14 19.72
N ASP A 44 -12.29 -2.84 19.04
CA ASP A 44 -13.41 -3.77 18.90
C ASP A 44 -13.10 -4.89 17.89
N ASN A 45 -13.57 -6.10 18.18
CA ASN A 45 -13.49 -7.24 17.28
C ASN A 45 -14.57 -7.19 16.16
N ARG A 46 -14.76 -6.01 15.56
CA ARG A 46 -15.75 -5.77 14.51
C ARG A 46 -15.41 -6.60 13.27
N TRP A 47 -16.43 -6.86 12.46
CA TRP A 47 -16.33 -7.69 11.26
C TRP A 47 -15.18 -7.28 10.33
N ARG A 48 -14.92 -5.97 10.17
CA ARG A 48 -13.83 -5.44 9.34
C ARG A 48 -12.45 -5.94 9.77
N LYS A 49 -12.18 -5.89 11.08
CA LYS A 49 -10.94 -6.38 11.67
C LYS A 49 -10.85 -7.91 11.56
N ARG A 50 -11.93 -8.61 11.89
CA ARG A 50 -12.02 -10.07 11.75
C ARG A 50 -11.72 -10.52 10.33
N CYS A 51 -12.38 -9.94 9.31
CA CYS A 51 -12.16 -10.28 7.91
C CYS A 51 -10.73 -9.99 7.43
N THR A 52 -10.12 -8.91 7.94
CA THR A 52 -8.76 -8.50 7.55
C THR A 52 -7.69 -9.39 8.19
N GLU A 53 -7.84 -9.71 9.48
CA GLU A 53 -6.93 -10.57 10.23
C GLU A 53 -7.19 -12.06 9.99
N TRP A 54 -8.31 -12.41 9.35
CA TRP A 54 -8.72 -13.80 9.17
C TRP A 54 -7.65 -14.61 8.47
N GLN A 55 -7.17 -15.63 9.17
CA GLN A 55 -6.25 -16.63 8.65
C GLN A 55 -6.86 -18.01 8.91
N PRO A 56 -7.14 -18.80 7.86
CA PRO A 56 -7.55 -20.19 8.07
C PRO A 56 -6.43 -20.93 8.80
N ARG A 57 -6.77 -21.53 9.96
CA ARG A 57 -5.84 -22.34 10.76
C ARG A 57 -5.63 -23.73 10.16
N SER A 58 -6.61 -24.22 9.41
CA SER A 58 -6.60 -25.52 8.73
C SER A 58 -7.08 -25.35 7.28
N GLY A 59 -6.48 -26.12 6.38
CA GLY A 59 -6.78 -26.11 4.94
C GLY A 59 -5.63 -25.58 4.08
N LYS A 60 -5.35 -26.29 2.98
CA LYS A 60 -4.49 -25.79 1.90
C LYS A 60 -5.32 -24.84 1.04
N ARG A 61 -4.75 -23.72 0.60
CA ARG A 61 -5.42 -22.87 -0.41
C ARG A 61 -5.45 -23.63 -1.74
N ASP A 62 -6.52 -23.45 -2.51
CA ASP A 62 -6.59 -24.01 -3.85
C ASP A 62 -5.41 -23.55 -4.70
N ILE A 63 -4.89 -24.46 -5.52
CA ILE A 63 -3.68 -24.31 -6.34
C ILE A 63 -3.71 -23.03 -7.22
N ARG A 64 -4.90 -22.49 -7.52
CA ARG A 64 -5.10 -21.30 -8.38
C ARG A 64 -5.28 -19.99 -7.62
N ARG A 65 -5.49 -20.01 -6.30
CA ARG A 65 -5.67 -18.79 -5.51
C ARG A 65 -4.28 -18.16 -5.27
N PRO A 66 -4.11 -16.85 -5.55
CA PRO A 66 -2.89 -16.15 -5.16
C PRO A 66 -2.59 -16.40 -3.68
N GLU A 67 -1.36 -16.81 -3.42
CA GLU A 67 -0.82 -17.00 -2.08
C GLU A 67 -0.78 -15.66 -1.33
N ALA A 68 -0.42 -14.60 -2.06
CA ALA A 68 -0.30 -13.24 -1.54
C ALA A 68 -1.64 -12.70 -1.01
N LYS A 69 -1.65 -12.37 0.27
CA LYS A 69 -2.74 -11.68 0.96
C LYS A 69 -2.56 -10.17 0.88
N TRP A 70 -3.65 -9.45 1.11
CA TRP A 70 -3.62 -7.99 1.18
C TRP A 70 -2.60 -7.45 2.21
N MET A 71 -2.47 -8.12 3.36
CA MET A 71 -1.49 -7.75 4.40
C MET A 71 -0.04 -8.09 4.03
N ASP A 72 0.21 -9.03 3.12
CA ASP A 72 1.56 -9.48 2.80
C ASP A 72 2.36 -8.37 2.12
N GLU A 73 1.70 -7.53 1.32
CA GLU A 73 2.33 -6.33 0.77
C GLU A 73 2.82 -5.38 1.87
N ILE A 74 2.05 -5.25 2.96
CA ILE A 74 2.38 -4.38 4.11
C ILE A 74 3.50 -5.03 4.93
N ARG A 75 3.43 -6.33 5.15
CA ARG A 75 4.46 -7.11 5.85
C ARG A 75 5.80 -7.07 5.11
N LYS A 76 5.78 -7.20 3.78
CA LYS A 76 6.96 -7.07 2.91
C LYS A 76 7.56 -5.66 2.96
N ALA A 77 6.73 -4.63 3.16
CA ALA A 77 7.15 -3.23 3.22
C ALA A 77 7.69 -2.81 4.59
N ALA A 78 6.94 -3.10 5.65
CA ALA A 78 7.15 -2.55 6.99
C ALA A 78 7.81 -3.55 7.96
N GLY A 79 8.00 -4.80 7.51
CA GLY A 79 8.55 -5.90 8.29
C GLY A 79 7.50 -6.65 9.11
N PRO A 80 7.90 -7.69 9.85
CA PRO A 80 6.99 -8.49 10.69
C PRO A 80 6.31 -7.66 11.79
N GLU A 81 7.02 -6.69 12.35
CA GLU A 81 6.56 -5.79 13.42
C GLU A 81 5.62 -4.65 12.96
N TRP A 82 5.05 -4.74 11.75
CA TRP A 82 4.28 -3.65 11.16
C TRP A 82 3.02 -3.29 11.96
N GLN A 83 2.37 -4.26 12.60
CA GLN A 83 1.18 -4.04 13.42
C GLN A 83 1.50 -3.18 14.64
N ARG A 84 2.59 -3.51 15.34
CA ARG A 84 3.09 -2.72 16.50
C ARG A 84 3.47 -1.30 16.07
N LYS A 85 4.15 -1.16 14.93
CA LYS A 85 4.48 0.15 14.34
C LYS A 85 3.25 0.97 13.96
N ALA A 86 2.17 0.32 13.55
CA ALA A 86 0.92 0.98 13.16
C ALA A 86 0.05 1.42 14.35
N GLN A 87 0.23 0.82 15.54
CA GLN A 87 -0.45 1.23 16.78
C GLN A 87 0.15 2.49 17.40
N ASP A 88 1.46 2.68 17.31
CA ASP A 88 2.19 3.78 17.93
C ASP A 88 1.95 5.13 17.21
N GLN A 89 1.09 5.99 17.78
CA GLN A 89 0.67 7.27 17.17
C GLN A 89 1.81 8.29 17.00
N ARG A 90 2.86 8.25 17.82
CA ARG A 90 3.98 9.23 17.74
C ARG A 90 4.82 9.04 16.49
N LYS A 91 4.86 7.84 15.92
CA LYS A 91 5.46 7.53 14.62
C LYS A 91 4.49 7.75 13.44
N GLY A 92 3.20 7.95 13.71
CA GLY A 92 2.11 7.85 12.75
C GLY A 92 1.87 9.05 11.82
N LYS A 93 2.57 10.18 11.99
CA LYS A 93 2.49 11.33 11.06
C LYS A 93 3.28 11.11 9.77
N THR A 94 4.24 10.19 9.80
CA THR A 94 4.93 9.71 8.62
C THR A 94 4.64 8.22 8.53
N PRO A 95 3.96 7.69 7.48
CA PRO A 95 4.57 6.51 6.89
C PRO A 95 6.03 6.91 6.71
N THR A 96 6.97 6.35 7.48
CA THR A 96 8.38 6.77 7.44
C THR A 96 8.67 7.00 5.98
N LYS A 97 8.97 8.23 5.54
CA LYS A 97 8.98 8.59 4.11
C LYS A 97 9.74 7.51 3.30
N ARG A 98 10.77 6.96 3.97
CA ARG A 98 11.48 5.70 3.73
C ARG A 98 10.65 4.45 3.35
N TYR A 99 9.57 4.09 4.05
CA TYR A 99 8.67 2.96 3.70
C TYR A 99 7.93 3.15 2.38
N ILE A 100 7.43 4.35 2.06
CA ILE A 100 6.76 4.59 0.76
C ILE A 100 7.83 4.69 -0.34
N LEU A 101 8.95 5.37 -0.07
CA LEU A 101 10.06 5.55 -1.02
C LEU A 101 10.79 4.23 -1.35
N GLN A 102 11.11 3.39 -0.35
CA GLN A 102 11.73 2.07 -0.55
C GLN A 102 10.82 1.10 -1.30
N TRP A 103 9.51 1.34 -1.25
CA TRP A 103 8.48 0.55 -1.92
C TRP A 103 8.26 1.01 -3.36
N ILE A 104 8.43 2.31 -3.65
CA ILE A 104 8.42 2.88 -5.00
C ILE A 104 9.72 2.54 -5.75
N ASP A 105 10.86 2.58 -5.08
CA ASP A 105 12.19 2.34 -5.67
C ASP A 105 12.38 0.89 -6.17
N LYS A 106 11.74 -0.09 -5.51
CA LYS A 106 11.78 -1.51 -5.90
C LYS A 106 10.90 -1.87 -7.10
N VAL A 107 10.00 -0.99 -7.55
CA VAL A 107 9.07 -1.22 -8.67
C VAL A 107 9.56 -0.53 -9.96
N SER A 108 10.58 0.33 -9.86
CA SER A 108 11.11 1.12 -10.98
C SER A 108 12.36 0.52 -11.65
N LYS A 109 12.73 -0.73 -11.30
CA LYS A 109 13.73 -1.56 -12.00
C LYS A 109 13.02 -2.72 -12.68
#